data_AF-A0A7T4U2V2-F1
#
_entry.id   AF-A0A7T4U2V2-F1
#
_cell.length_a   1.000
_cell.length_b   1.000
_cell.length_c   1.000
_cell.angle_alpha   90.00
_cell.angle_beta   90.00
_cell.angle_gamma   90.00
#
_symmetry.space_group_name_H-M   'P 1'
#
loop_
_entity.id
_entity.type
_entity.pdbx_description
1 polymer ?
#
loop_
_entity_poly.entity_id
_entity_poly.type
_entity_poly.pdbx_seq_one_letter_code
_entity_poly.pdbx_strand_id
1 'polypeptide(L)'
;MSRLYVPEEVAAVLGCSAWWVKDRARRRLIPFTRVGRAYRFTGEHLAEIIRMNEARPALPQQRAAKAAPAAKAPASQPPSSPEAPTTRLRARPPRRARQSQFGTAA
;
A
#
# COMPACT_ATOMS: atom_id res chain seq x y z
N MET A 1 -38.26 4.74 2.72
CA MET A 1 -37.85 3.32 2.56
C MET A 1 -36.59 3.28 1.71
N SER A 2 -35.46 2.91 2.29
CA SER A 2 -34.18 2.83 1.58
C SER A 2 -34.07 1.49 0.85
N ARG A 3 -33.94 1.52 -0.48
CA ARG A 3 -33.70 0.30 -1.29
C ARG A 3 -32.32 -0.27 -0.93
N LEU A 4 -32.27 -1.60 -0.75
CA LEU A 4 -31.02 -2.34 -0.55
C LEU A 4 -30.55 -2.94 -1.88
N TYR A 5 -29.30 -2.68 -2.22
CA TYR A 5 -28.63 -3.20 -3.40
C TYR A 5 -27.82 -4.47 -3.09
N VAL A 6 -27.80 -5.42 -4.02
CA VAL A 6 -26.83 -6.55 -4.00
C VAL A 6 -25.45 -6.09 -4.50
N PRO A 7 -24.36 -6.80 -4.16
CA PRO A 7 -23.02 -6.48 -4.65
C PRO A 7 -22.94 -6.37 -6.18
N GLU A 8 -23.70 -7.17 -6.92
CA GLU A 8 -23.76 -7.19 -8.38
C GLU A 8 -24.39 -5.92 -8.95
N GLU A 9 -25.45 -5.40 -8.32
CA GLU A 9 -26.08 -4.12 -8.70
C GLU A 9 -25.13 -2.95 -8.42
N VAL A 10 -24.45 -2.97 -7.27
CA VAL A 10 -23.46 -1.93 -6.94
C VAL A 10 -22.31 -1.93 -7.94
N ALA A 11 -21.83 -3.11 -8.31
CA ALA A 11 -20.78 -3.28 -9.31
C ALA A 11 -21.21 -2.72 -10.68
N ALA A 12 -22.45 -2.99 -11.10
CA ALA A 12 -23.01 -2.43 -12.33
C ALA A 12 -23.11 -0.90 -12.28
N VAL A 13 -23.54 -0.32 -11.15
CA VAL A 13 -23.63 1.14 -10.98
C VAL A 13 -22.26 1.81 -11.00
N LEU A 14 -21.26 1.20 -10.36
CA LEU A 14 -19.89 1.75 -10.28
C LEU A 14 -19.02 1.41 -11.50
N GLY A 15 -19.47 0.55 -12.40
CA GLY A 15 -18.68 0.07 -13.54
C GLY A 15 -17.50 -0.80 -13.14
N CYS A 16 -17.58 -1.52 -12.03
CA CYS A 16 -16.52 -2.38 -11.51
C CYS A 16 -16.97 -3.84 -11.38
N SER A 17 -16.07 -4.74 -10.96
CA SER A 17 -16.42 -6.16 -10.80
C SER A 17 -17.12 -6.43 -9.46
N ALA A 18 -18.09 -7.36 -9.45
CA ALA A 18 -18.75 -7.80 -8.23
C ALA A 18 -17.78 -8.41 -7.21
N TRP A 19 -16.68 -9.01 -7.68
CA TRP A 19 -15.60 -9.49 -6.82
C TRP A 19 -14.94 -8.34 -6.04
N TRP A 20 -14.64 -7.22 -6.70
CA TRP A 20 -14.05 -6.06 -6.03
C TRP A 20 -14.96 -5.54 -4.91
N VAL A 21 -16.26 -5.41 -5.17
CA VAL A 21 -17.24 -4.98 -4.16
C VAL A 21 -17.27 -5.94 -2.97
N LYS A 22 -17.32 -7.25 -3.25
CA LYS A 22 -17.31 -8.29 -2.20
C LYS A 22 -16.00 -8.31 -1.42
N ASP A 23 -14.86 -8.10 -2.07
CA ASP A 23 -13.55 -8.07 -1.42
C ASP A 23 -13.40 -6.84 -0.53
N ARG A 24 -13.74 -5.65 -1.03
CA ARG A 24 -13.73 -4.41 -0.24
C ARG A 24 -14.64 -4.51 0.98
N ALA A 25 -15.84 -5.08 0.84
CA ALA A 25 -16.75 -5.29 1.97
C ALA A 25 -16.20 -6.33 2.97
N ARG A 26 -15.62 -7.44 2.48
CA ARG A 26 -14.96 -8.45 3.34
C ARG A 26 -13.83 -7.84 4.16
N ARG A 27 -13.02 -6.98 3.55
CA ARG A 27 -11.92 -6.27 4.19
C ARG A 27 -12.37 -5.06 5.02
N ARG A 28 -13.67 -4.77 5.07
CA ARG A 28 -14.28 -3.63 5.77
C ARG A 28 -13.72 -2.28 5.32
N LEU A 29 -13.43 -2.15 4.02
CA LEU A 29 -12.88 -0.95 3.40
C LEU A 29 -13.94 -0.04 2.77
N ILE A 30 -15.19 -0.51 2.70
CA ILE A 30 -16.34 0.27 2.21
C ILE A 30 -17.52 0.07 3.16
N PRO A 31 -18.45 1.04 3.25
CA PRO A 31 -19.66 0.90 4.04
C PRO A 31 -20.57 -0.20 3.47
N PHE A 32 -21.16 -1.01 4.36
CA PHE A 32 -22.11 -2.06 4.01
C PHE A 32 -23.06 -2.35 5.17
N THR A 33 -24.22 -2.92 4.85
CA THR A 33 -25.13 -3.52 5.84
C THR A 33 -25.01 -5.03 5.76
N ARG A 34 -24.88 -5.69 6.92
CA ARG A 34 -24.91 -7.15 7.02
C ARG A 34 -26.36 -7.60 7.20
N VAL A 35 -26.89 -8.34 6.24
CA VAL A 35 -28.24 -8.94 6.33
C VAL A 35 -28.09 -10.45 6.17
N GLY A 36 -28.21 -11.17 7.29
CA GLY A 36 -27.84 -12.59 7.35
C GLY A 36 -26.38 -12.82 6.96
N ARG A 37 -26.15 -13.66 5.95
CA ARG A 37 -24.81 -13.95 5.41
C ARG A 37 -24.44 -13.06 4.20
N ALA A 38 -25.33 -12.17 3.76
CA ALA A 38 -25.12 -11.35 2.57
C ALA A 38 -24.69 -9.92 2.91
N TYR A 39 -23.93 -9.31 2.00
CA TYR A 39 -23.65 -7.88 2.00
C TYR A 39 -24.75 -7.14 1.25
N ARG A 40 -25.24 -6.06 1.83
CA ARG A 40 -26.24 -5.16 1.23
C ARG A 40 -25.73 -3.73 1.28
N PHE A 41 -26.18 -2.92 0.34
CA PHE A 41 -25.77 -1.53 0.24
C PHE A 41 -26.97 -0.62 0.13
N THR A 42 -26.90 0.57 0.71
CA THR A 42 -27.89 1.63 0.56
C THR A 42 -27.37 2.66 -0.43
N GLY A 43 -28.24 3.55 -0.93
CA GLY A 43 -27.79 4.68 -1.75
C GLY A 43 -26.75 5.56 -1.06
N GLU A 44 -26.83 5.70 0.26
CA GLU A 44 -25.84 6.44 1.07
C GLU A 44 -24.47 5.75 1.05
N HIS A 45 -24.43 4.42 1.15
CA HIS A 45 -23.18 3.68 1.03
C HIS A 45 -22.54 3.89 -0.34
N LEU A 46 -23.33 3.93 -1.42
CA LEU A 46 -22.80 4.20 -2.76
C LEU A 46 -22.19 5.60 -2.85
N ALA A 47 -22.90 6.61 -2.35
CA ALA A 47 -22.40 7.98 -2.33
C ALA A 47 -21.08 8.09 -1.54
N GLU A 48 -20.97 7.38 -0.42
CA GLU A 48 -19.74 7.35 0.37
C GLU A 48 -18.60 6.61 -0.34
N ILE A 49 -18.86 5.48 -0.98
CA ILE A 49 -17.88 4.76 -1.79
C ILE A 49 -17.33 5.66 -2.90
N ILE A 50 -18.21 6.40 -3.59
CA ILE A 50 -17.80 7.35 -4.62
C ILE A 50 -16.89 8.42 -4.02
N ARG A 51 -17.30 9.07 -2.92
CA ARG A 51 -16.48 10.09 -2.25
C ARG A 51 -15.11 9.58 -1.82
N MET A 52 -15.03 8.36 -1.29
CA MET A 52 -13.77 7.75 -0.84
C MET A 52 -12.79 7.48 -2.00
N ASN A 53 -13.30 7.24 -3.21
CA ASN A 53 -12.49 6.88 -4.39
C ASN A 53 -12.44 8.01 -5.43
N GLU A 54 -12.99 9.19 -5.13
CA GLU A 54 -12.96 10.35 -6.01
C GLU A 54 -11.54 10.94 -6.02
N ALA A 55 -10.85 10.85 -7.17
CA ALA A 55 -9.63 11.61 -7.41
C ALA A 55 -10.02 12.98 -8.00
N ARG A 56 -9.97 14.03 -7.18
CA ARG A 56 -10.21 15.39 -7.67
C ARG A 56 -9.01 15.84 -8.50
N PRO A 57 -9.22 16.33 -9.75
CA PRO A 57 -8.12 16.92 -10.50
C PRO A 57 -7.53 18.07 -9.68
N ALA A 58 -6.23 18.00 -9.43
CA ALA A 58 -5.51 19.16 -8.93
C ALA A 58 -5.67 20.25 -10.00
N LEU A 59 -6.39 21.32 -9.66
CA LEU A 59 -6.22 22.58 -10.39
C LEU A 59 -4.71 22.81 -10.48
N PRO A 60 -4.16 23.24 -11.64
CA PRO A 60 -2.74 23.49 -11.77
C PRO A 60 -2.33 24.44 -10.66
N GLN A 61 -1.77 23.88 -9.59
CA GLN A 61 -1.21 24.65 -8.51
C GLN A 61 -0.02 25.30 -9.17
N GLN A 62 -0.17 26.55 -9.62
CA GLN A 62 0.94 27.38 -10.03
C GLN A 62 2.00 27.16 -8.96
N ARG A 63 3.12 26.54 -9.36
CA ARG A 63 4.23 26.19 -8.48
C ARG A 63 4.69 27.50 -7.83
N ALA A 64 4.07 27.86 -6.71
CA ALA A 64 4.65 28.77 -5.77
C ALA A 64 5.92 28.06 -5.33
N ALA A 65 7.04 28.56 -5.83
CA ALA A 65 8.37 28.05 -5.58
C ALA A 65 8.58 27.93 -4.07
N LYS A 66 8.34 26.74 -3.52
CA LYS A 66 8.80 26.40 -2.19
C LYS A 66 10.25 26.00 -2.34
N ALA A 67 11.11 26.94 -1.97
CA ALA A 67 12.54 26.82 -1.84
C ALA A 67 12.95 25.42 -1.34
N ALA A 68 13.99 24.89 -1.97
CA ALA A 68 14.66 23.67 -1.55
C ALA A 68 14.99 23.73 -0.04
N PRO A 69 14.80 22.65 0.73
CA PRO A 69 15.46 22.56 2.02
C PRO A 69 16.97 22.49 1.75
N ALA A 70 17.68 23.53 2.19
CA ALA A 70 19.13 23.60 2.17
C ALA A 70 19.72 22.35 2.84
N ALA A 71 20.63 21.69 2.13
CA ALA A 71 21.46 20.62 2.67
C ALA A 71 22.23 21.16 3.89
N LYS A 72 21.95 20.64 5.09
CA LYS A 72 22.83 20.79 6.25
C LYS A 72 23.77 19.59 6.29
N ALA A 73 25.07 19.91 6.27
CA ALA A 73 26.20 18.99 6.40
C ALA A 73 26.21 18.29 7.79
N PRO A 74 27.05 17.26 8.00
CA PRO A 74 26.88 16.28 9.08
C PRO A 74 27.26 16.88 10.44
N ALA A 75 26.38 16.71 11.42
CA ALA A 75 26.65 17.04 12.81
C ALA A 75 27.12 15.79 13.57
N SER A 76 28.14 16.00 14.39
CA SER A 76 28.96 15.08 15.16
C SER A 76 28.17 14.14 16.08
N GLN A 77 28.67 12.91 16.23
CA GLN A 77 28.16 11.87 17.14
C GLN A 77 28.25 12.29 18.62
N PRO A 78 27.25 11.96 19.47
CA PRO A 78 27.41 11.93 20.93
C PRO A 78 28.01 10.59 21.43
N PRO A 79 28.64 10.58 22.63
CA PRO A 79 29.41 9.44 23.12
C PRO A 79 28.57 8.24 23.59
N SER A 80 29.19 7.09 23.38
CA SER A 80 28.84 5.70 23.68
C SER A 80 28.18 5.42 25.04
N SER A 81 27.02 4.76 25.01
CA SER A 81 26.54 3.86 26.07
C SER A 81 27.11 2.45 25.83
N PRO A 82 27.39 1.64 26.87
CA PRO A 82 27.99 0.32 26.69
C PRO A 82 26.96 -0.67 26.11
N GLU A 83 27.10 -0.91 24.80
CA GLU A 83 26.30 -1.83 24.01
C GLU A 83 26.80 -3.27 24.23
N ALA A 84 25.90 -4.16 24.65
CA ALA A 84 26.14 -5.59 24.79
C ALA A 84 26.65 -6.17 23.45
N PRO A 85 27.48 -7.24 23.46
CA PRO A 85 28.10 -7.74 22.24
C PRO A 85 27.07 -8.44 21.35
N THR A 86 26.44 -7.71 20.44
CA THR A 86 25.65 -8.31 19.36
C THR A 86 26.60 -8.80 18.28
N THR A 87 26.73 -10.12 18.14
CA THR A 87 27.49 -10.75 17.07
C THR A 87 26.90 -10.35 15.72
N ARG A 88 27.60 -9.50 14.94
CA ARG A 88 27.11 -9.09 13.62
C ARG A 88 27.15 -10.28 12.66
N LEU A 89 25.99 -10.67 12.15
CA LEU A 89 25.88 -11.68 11.09
C LEU A 89 26.60 -11.19 9.82
N ARG A 90 27.52 -12.00 9.30
CA ARG A 90 28.20 -11.76 8.02
C ARG A 90 27.53 -12.57 6.93
N ALA A 91 27.31 -11.94 5.76
CA ALA A 91 26.84 -12.64 4.58
C ALA A 91 27.84 -13.72 4.16
N ARG A 92 27.33 -14.90 3.79
CA ARG A 92 28.14 -16.02 3.32
C ARG A 92 28.49 -15.81 1.84
N PRO A 93 29.77 -15.92 1.42
CA PRO A 93 30.16 -15.67 0.05
C PRO A 93 29.60 -16.73 -0.93
N PRO A 94 29.23 -16.33 -2.16
CA PRO A 94 28.59 -17.21 -3.14
C PRO A 94 29.53 -18.33 -3.61
N ARG A 95 28.98 -19.55 -3.75
CA ARG A 95 29.70 -20.78 -4.14
C ARG A 95 30.49 -20.68 -5.45
N ARG A 96 30.11 -19.77 -6.37
CA ARG A 96 30.72 -19.63 -7.69
C ARG A 96 32.17 -19.10 -7.64
N ALA A 97 32.60 -18.45 -6.55
CA ALA A 97 33.97 -17.96 -6.39
C ALA A 97 35.02 -19.06 -6.10
N ARG A 98 34.61 -20.33 -5.89
CA ARG A 98 35.51 -21.45 -5.54
C ARG A 98 35.87 -22.39 -6.70
N GLN A 99 35.40 -22.16 -7.92
CA GLN A 99 35.54 -23.12 -9.03
C GLN A 99 36.60 -22.77 -10.09
N SER A 100 37.44 -21.76 -9.89
CA SER A 100 38.50 -21.38 -10.84
C SER A 100 39.86 -22.10 -10.62
N GLN A 101 39.89 -23.26 -9.95
CA GLN A 101 41.13 -24.01 -9.68
C GLN A 101 41.10 -25.48 -10.15
N PHE A 102 40.44 -25.79 -11.28
CA PHE A 102 40.67 -27.05 -11.97
C PHE A 102 41.04 -26.76 -13.42
N GLY A 103 42.31 -27.03 -13.74
CA GLY A 103 43.00 -26.62 -14.94
C GLY A 103 42.62 -27.40 -16.20
N THR A 104 42.85 -26.73 -17.33
CA THR A 104 43.06 -27.36 -18.62
C THR A 104 44.53 -27.73 -18.72
N ALA A 105 44.83 -29.03 -18.64
CA ALA A 105 46.09 -29.61 -19.05
C ALA A 105 45.77 -30.84 -19.91
N ALA A 106 46.12 -30.73 -21.20
CA ALA A 106 46.36 -31.72 -22.25
C ALA A 106 45.80 -31.21 -23.58
#